data_AF-A0A3E2JGQ6-F1
#
_entry.id   AF-A0A3E2JGQ6-F1
#
_cell.length_a   1.000
_cell.length_b   1.000
_cell.length_c   1.000
_cell.angle_alpha   90.00
_cell.angle_beta   90.00
_cell.angle_gamma   90.00
#
_symmetry.space_group_name_H-M   'P 1'
#
loop_
_entity.id
_entity.type
_entity.pdbx_description
1 polymer ?
#
loop_
_entity_poly.entity_id
_entity_poly.type
_entity_poly.pdbx_seq_one_letter_code
_entity_poly.pdbx_strand_id
1 'polypeptide(L)'
;MGRTYTKSNAAIRFEKSSTDTNDYASEVSSCRCVYNTYSNITFWKDFGGLSDLREKETAVHEVGHSFGLAHEDDVRSIMVSGPEFLDELNPVADDWAGIRARY
;
A
#
# COMPACT_ATOMS: atom_id res chain seq x y z
N MET A 1 -7.01 26.75 1.31
CA MET A 1 -7.34 25.73 0.30
C MET A 1 -6.15 24.79 0.16
N GLY A 2 -6.23 23.59 0.73
CA GLY A 2 -5.16 22.59 0.60
C GLY A 2 -5.13 22.06 -0.83
N ARG A 3 -3.95 21.95 -1.43
CA ARG A 3 -3.80 21.31 -2.74
C ARG A 3 -4.14 19.82 -2.57
N THR A 4 -5.21 19.37 -3.21
CA THR A 4 -5.50 17.94 -3.37
C THR A 4 -4.52 17.38 -4.39
N TYR A 5 -3.56 16.58 -3.94
CA TYR A 5 -2.66 15.85 -4.84
C TYR A 5 -3.34 14.53 -5.21
N THR A 6 -3.69 14.35 -6.48
CA THR A 6 -4.24 13.08 -6.96
C THR A 6 -3.10 12.19 -7.44
N LYS A 7 -2.98 10.98 -6.87
CA LYS A 7 -2.01 9.95 -7.29
C LYS A 7 -2.43 9.23 -8.60
N SER A 8 -3.54 9.64 -9.20
CA SER A 8 -4.23 8.97 -10.32
C SER A 8 -3.37 8.66 -11.55
N ASN A 9 -2.30 9.43 -11.77
CA ASN A 9 -1.42 9.32 -12.95
C ASN A 9 0.00 8.86 -12.59
N ALA A 10 0.25 8.46 -11.34
CA ALA A 10 1.56 8.00 -10.90
C ALA A 10 1.77 6.54 -11.31
N ALA A 11 2.91 6.23 -11.92
CA ALA A 11 3.34 4.85 -12.14
C ALA A 11 3.74 4.21 -10.80
N ILE A 12 3.23 3.02 -10.51
CA ILE A 12 3.67 2.25 -9.34
C ILE A 12 5.00 1.57 -9.67
N ARG A 13 5.97 1.68 -8.76
CA ARG A 13 7.26 1.02 -8.84
C ARG A 13 7.49 0.19 -7.59
N PHE A 14 8.20 -0.92 -7.77
CA PHE A 14 8.62 -1.79 -6.68
C PHE A 14 10.14 -1.73 -6.57
N GLU A 15 10.64 -1.55 -5.36
CA GLU A 15 12.08 -1.53 -5.08
C GLU A 15 12.39 -2.30 -3.80
N LYS A 16 13.59 -2.89 -3.74
CA LYS A 16 14.13 -3.48 -2.52
C LYS A 16 15.19 -2.54 -1.98
N SER A 17 15.07 -2.16 -0.71
CA SER A 17 16.09 -1.40 0.01
C SER A 17 16.94 -2.33 0.88
N SER A 18 18.18 -1.93 1.15
CA SER A 18 19.03 -2.56 2.16
C SER A 18 18.87 -1.93 3.55
N THR A 19 18.04 -0.90 3.68
CA THR A 19 17.68 -0.30 4.97
C THR A 19 16.72 -1.22 5.70
N ASP A 20 17.13 -1.71 6.86
CA ASP A 20 16.28 -2.51 7.74
C ASP A 20 15.35 -1.60 8.55
N THR A 21 14.06 -1.84 8.44
CA THR A 21 13.00 -1.15 9.20
C THR A 21 12.16 -2.18 9.94
N ASN A 22 11.30 -1.71 10.86
CA ASN A 22 10.39 -2.62 11.55
C ASN A 22 9.32 -3.21 10.60
N ASP A 23 9.08 -2.58 9.46
CA ASP A 23 8.06 -2.97 8.49
C ASP A 23 8.65 -3.86 7.39
N TYR A 24 7.84 -4.73 6.80
CA TYR A 24 8.27 -5.53 5.64
C TYR A 24 8.33 -4.70 4.36
N ALA A 25 7.32 -3.85 4.16
CA ALA A 25 7.21 -2.94 3.06
C ALA A 25 6.57 -1.63 3.50
N SER A 26 6.71 -0.58 2.69
CA SER A 26 5.93 0.64 2.82
C SER A 26 5.78 1.32 1.46
N GLU A 27 4.65 1.98 1.26
CA GLU A 27 4.50 2.97 0.19
C GLU A 27 5.25 4.25 0.56
N VAL A 28 6.37 4.48 -0.12
CA VAL A 28 7.23 5.66 0.06
C VAL A 28 6.99 6.63 -1.08
N SER A 29 5.75 7.12 -1.21
CA SER A 29 5.55 8.31 -2.05
C SER A 29 6.03 9.54 -1.29
N SER A 30 7.14 10.15 -1.76
CA SER A 30 7.49 11.53 -1.40
C SER A 30 6.45 12.46 -2.02
N CYS A 31 5.27 12.56 -1.39
CA CYS A 31 4.09 13.14 -1.99
C CYS A 31 4.22 14.67 -2.14
N ARG A 32 4.88 15.09 -3.21
CA ARG A 32 4.73 16.40 -3.86
C ARG A 32 4.53 16.16 -5.35
N CYS A 33 3.34 15.64 -5.70
CA CYS A 33 2.91 15.23 -7.04
C CYS A 33 2.75 16.40 -8.04
N VAL A 34 3.56 17.45 -7.92
CA VAL A 34 3.76 18.44 -8.99
C VAL A 34 4.93 18.02 -9.90
N TYR A 35 5.88 17.21 -9.39
CA TYR A 35 7.14 16.92 -10.09
C TYR A 35 7.48 15.43 -10.24
N ASN A 36 6.93 14.54 -9.41
CA ASN A 36 7.19 13.09 -9.50
C ASN A 36 6.01 12.35 -10.13
N THR A 37 6.33 11.48 -11.08
CA THR A 37 5.39 10.68 -11.88
C THR A 37 5.21 9.26 -11.34
N TYR A 38 5.67 8.96 -10.12
CA TYR A 38 5.65 7.60 -9.58
C TYR A 38 5.35 7.54 -8.08
N SER A 39 4.78 6.41 -7.66
CA SER A 39 4.62 5.96 -6.27
C SER A 39 5.53 4.74 -6.08
N ASN A 40 6.39 4.76 -5.06
CA ASN A 40 7.31 3.67 -4.77
C ASN A 40 6.76 2.79 -3.65
N ILE A 41 6.77 1.49 -3.86
CA ILE A 41 6.59 0.47 -2.83
C ILE A 41 7.97 -0.09 -2.54
N THR A 42 8.45 0.13 -1.34
CA THR A 42 9.80 -0.25 -0.91
C THR A 42 9.71 -1.43 0.03
N PHE A 43 10.36 -2.55 -0.33
CA PHE A 43 10.54 -3.70 0.55
C PHE A 43 11.83 -3.51 1.36
N TRP A 44 11.72 -3.49 2.69
CA TRP A 44 12.81 -3.13 3.61
C TRP A 44 13.62 -4.34 4.08
N LYS A 45 12.96 -5.49 4.20
CA LYS A 45 13.58 -6.74 4.66
C LYS A 45 12.94 -7.95 4.01
N ASP A 46 13.65 -9.07 4.10
CA ASP A 46 13.12 -10.34 3.63
C ASP A 46 11.91 -10.77 4.48
N PHE A 47 10.92 -11.34 3.82
CA PHE A 47 9.67 -11.73 4.47
C PHE A 47 9.83 -12.88 5.47
N GLY A 48 10.85 -13.74 5.28
CA GLY A 48 11.55 -14.61 6.25
C GLY A 48 10.76 -15.64 7.07
N GLY A 49 9.50 -15.37 7.38
CA GLY A 49 8.57 -16.19 8.16
C GLY A 49 7.10 -15.93 7.80
N LEU A 50 6.81 -15.09 6.80
CA LEU A 50 5.48 -15.01 6.22
C LEU A 50 5.24 -16.15 5.23
N SER A 51 3.96 -16.47 5.00
CA SER A 51 3.56 -17.33 3.89
C SER A 51 3.58 -16.55 2.58
N ASP A 52 3.73 -17.25 1.44
CA ASP A 52 3.59 -16.67 0.10
C ASP A 52 2.32 -15.81 -0.07
N LEU A 53 1.24 -16.17 0.63
CA LEU A 53 0.00 -15.42 0.63
C LEU A 53 0.18 -14.05 1.28
N ARG A 54 0.75 -14.01 2.49
CA ARG A 54 0.97 -12.78 3.26
C ARG A 54 2.04 -11.89 2.65
N GLU A 55 3.04 -12.45 1.98
CA GLU A 55 4.00 -11.68 1.18
C GLU A 55 3.28 -10.92 0.06
N LYS A 56 2.40 -11.60 -0.67
CA LYS A 56 1.63 -10.99 -1.77
C LYS A 56 0.57 -10.02 -1.25
N GLU A 57 -0.11 -10.36 -0.16
CA GLU A 57 -1.06 -9.48 0.52
C GLU A 57 -0.38 -8.18 0.95
N THR A 58 0.82 -8.25 1.52
CA THR A 58 1.62 -7.06 1.86
C THR A 58 1.85 -6.17 0.63
N ALA A 59 2.21 -6.77 -0.51
CA ALA A 59 2.40 -5.99 -1.73
C ALA A 59 1.08 -5.34 -2.23
N VAL A 60 -0.06 -6.04 -2.12
CA VAL A 60 -1.38 -5.49 -2.50
C VAL A 60 -1.81 -4.38 -1.54
N HIS A 61 -1.56 -4.52 -0.24
CA HIS A 61 -1.79 -3.50 0.78
C HIS A 61 -1.06 -2.20 0.44
N GLU A 62 0.24 -2.27 0.15
CA GLU A 62 1.02 -1.08 -0.21
C GLU A 62 0.55 -0.44 -1.53
N VAL A 63 0.11 -1.25 -2.50
CA VAL A 63 -0.54 -0.74 -3.72
C VAL A 63 -1.82 0.03 -3.39
N GLY A 64 -2.60 -0.40 -2.39
CA GLY A 64 -3.75 0.35 -1.88
C GLY A 64 -3.36 1.75 -1.40
N HIS A 65 -2.25 1.88 -0.67
CA HIS A 65 -1.69 3.19 -0.30
C HIS A 65 -1.23 4.02 -1.51
N SER A 66 -0.71 3.39 -2.56
CA SER A 66 -0.41 4.07 -3.83
C SER A 66 -1.67 4.64 -4.50
N PHE A 67 -2.82 3.99 -4.34
CA PHE A 67 -4.12 4.51 -4.79
C PHE A 67 -4.75 5.51 -3.81
N GLY A 68 -4.14 5.70 -2.65
CA GLY A 68 -4.55 6.66 -1.63
C GLY A 68 -5.51 6.11 -0.59
N LEU A 69 -5.68 4.79 -0.49
CA LEU A 69 -6.39 4.16 0.63
C LEU A 69 -5.58 4.34 1.92
N ALA A 70 -6.28 4.55 3.03
CA ALA A 70 -5.69 4.54 4.36
C ALA A 70 -5.89 3.15 4.98
N HIS A 71 -5.33 2.91 6.16
CA HIS A 71 -5.65 1.70 6.92
C HIS A 71 -7.14 1.65 7.25
N GLU A 72 -7.67 0.43 7.37
CA GLU A 72 -9.03 0.14 7.81
C GLU A 72 -9.00 -1.04 8.78
N ASP A 73 -9.24 -0.75 10.06
CA ASP A 73 -9.11 -1.70 11.16
C ASP A 73 -10.48 -2.10 11.76
N ASP A 74 -11.57 -1.42 11.39
CA ASP A 74 -12.90 -1.64 11.97
C ASP A 74 -13.69 -2.70 11.20
N VAL A 75 -13.33 -2.95 9.93
CA VAL A 75 -13.97 -3.93 9.06
C VAL A 75 -12.95 -4.80 8.35
N ARG A 76 -13.42 -5.93 7.82
CA ARG A 76 -12.61 -6.81 6.98
C ARG A 76 -12.12 -6.04 5.74
N SER A 77 -10.80 -5.85 5.62
CA SER A 77 -10.15 -5.08 4.57
C SER A 77 -8.72 -5.59 4.33
N ILE A 78 -8.23 -5.55 3.08
CA ILE A 78 -6.81 -5.80 2.79
C ILE A 78 -5.90 -4.66 3.30
N MET A 79 -6.50 -3.51 3.65
CA MET A 79 -5.86 -2.35 4.23
C MET A 79 -5.79 -2.40 5.76
N VAL A 80 -6.04 -3.55 6.39
CA VAL A 80 -5.85 -3.71 7.85
C VAL A 80 -4.42 -3.37 8.25
N SER A 81 -4.25 -2.63 9.34
CA SER A 81 -2.92 -2.26 9.82
C SER A 81 -2.17 -3.46 10.39
N GLY A 82 -0.85 -3.48 10.16
CA GLY A 82 0.01 -4.52 10.70
C GLY A 82 -0.01 -4.55 12.24
N PRO A 83 0.23 -5.71 12.87
CA PRO A 83 0.72 -6.97 12.29
C PRO A 83 -0.38 -7.91 11.78
N GLU A 84 -1.63 -7.44 11.70
CA GLU A 84 -2.74 -8.25 11.26
C GLU A 84 -2.71 -8.48 9.74
N PHE A 85 -3.31 -9.58 9.32
CA PHE A 85 -3.48 -9.95 7.92
C PHE A 85 -4.91 -10.42 7.73
N LEU A 86 -5.46 -10.10 6.57
CA LEU A 86 -6.71 -10.64 6.10
C LEU A 86 -6.57 -12.11 5.66
N ASP A 87 -5.36 -12.55 5.32
CA ASP A 87 -5.07 -13.85 4.70
C ASP A 87 -5.83 -14.04 3.37
N GLU A 88 -5.89 -12.97 2.57
CA GLU A 88 -6.51 -12.94 1.25
C GLU A 88 -5.75 -12.02 0.29
N LEU A 89 -5.70 -12.41 -0.98
CA LEU A 89 -4.96 -11.63 -2.00
C LEU A 89 -5.81 -10.56 -2.69
N ASN A 90 -7.13 -10.72 -2.69
CA ASN A 90 -8.02 -9.88 -3.48
C ASN A 90 -8.68 -8.81 -2.60
N PRO A 91 -8.81 -7.56 -3.08
CA PRO A 91 -9.56 -6.53 -2.38
C PRO A 91 -11.00 -6.98 -2.12
N VAL A 92 -11.50 -6.69 -0.92
CA VAL A 92 -12.85 -7.04 -0.49
C VAL A 92 -13.80 -5.84 -0.65
N ALA A 93 -15.04 -5.99 -0.20
CA ALA A 93 -16.10 -5.01 -0.44
C ALA A 93 -15.73 -3.59 0.03
N ASP A 94 -15.07 -3.48 1.19
CA ASP A 94 -14.64 -2.20 1.75
C ASP A 94 -13.54 -1.54 0.90
N ASP A 95 -12.48 -2.27 0.58
CA ASP A 95 -11.39 -1.79 -0.29
C ASP A 95 -11.92 -1.25 -1.63
N TRP A 96 -12.84 -2.00 -2.25
CA TRP A 96 -13.48 -1.57 -3.49
C TRP A 96 -14.34 -0.33 -3.31
N ALA A 97 -15.03 -0.17 -2.19
CA ALA A 97 -15.78 1.03 -1.87
C ALA A 97 -14.84 2.23 -1.70
N GLY A 98 -13.72 2.04 -0.99
CA GLY A 98 -12.68 3.05 -0.78
C GLY A 98 -12.03 3.54 -2.08
N ILE A 99 -11.78 2.63 -3.04
CA ILE A 99 -11.26 2.97 -4.37
C ILE A 99 -12.30 3.75 -5.18
N ARG A 100 -13.55 3.26 -5.26
CA ARG A 100 -14.64 3.92 -6.01
C ARG A 100 -15.02 5.30 -5.46
N ALA A 101 -14.78 5.55 -4.17
CA ALA A 101 -15.01 6.88 -3.59
C ALA A 101 -13.97 7.92 -4.07
N ARG A 102 -12.84 7.47 -4.64
CA ARG A 102 -11.72 8.33 -5.08
C ARG A 102 -11.68 8.56 -6.59
N TYR A 103 -12.24 7.65 -7.39
CA TYR A 103 -12.20 7.64 -8.86
C TYR A 103 -13.56 7.27 -9.45
#